data_AF-A0A933BXY2-F1
#
_entry.id   AF-A0A933BXY2-F1
#
_cell.length_a   1.000
_cell.length_b   1.000
_cell.length_c   1.000
_cell.angle_alpha   90.00
_cell.angle_beta   90.00
_cell.angle_gamma   90.00
#
_symmetry.space_group_name_H-M   'P 1'
#
loop_
_entity.id
_entity.type
_entity.pdbx_description
1 polymer ?
#
loop_
_entity_poly.entity_id
_entity_poly.type
_entity_poly.pdbx_seq_one_letter_code
_entity_poly.pdbx_strand_id
1 'polypeptide(L)' 'MAKTFQDENWLVWEAFASAGDFGYSTRPHIVFHCVTDRSLRPRYCEQEGDKADAERVVASASPNELLELLHRAQPVD' A
#
# COMPACT_ATOMS: atom_id res chain seq x y z
N MET A 1 5.24 8.01 4.63
CA MET A 1 5.44 8.64 3.29
C MET A 1 4.50 7.98 2.28
N ALA A 2 3.93 8.72 1.32
CA ALA A 2 2.98 8.20 0.32
C ALA A 2 3.50 8.37 -1.12
N LYS A 3 3.19 7.43 -2.01
CA LYS A 3 3.60 7.44 -3.42
C LYS A 3 2.44 7.09 -4.32
N THR A 4 2.26 7.84 -5.41
CA THR A 4 1.21 7.58 -6.39
C THR A 4 1.74 6.84 -7.60
N PHE A 5 0.91 5.98 -8.18
CA PHE A 5 1.19 5.24 -9.41
C PHE A 5 -0.11 4.96 -10.15
N GLN A 6 0.00 4.54 -11.42
CA GLN A 6 -1.14 4.27 -12.28
C GLN A 6 -1.17 2.80 -12.67
N ASP A 7 -2.36 2.20 -12.73
CA ASP A 7 -2.57 0.83 -13.20
C ASP A 7 -2.94 0.73 -14.68
N GLU A 8 -3.10 -0.50 -15.16
CA GLU A 8 -3.45 -0.83 -16.54
C GLU A 8 -4.84 -0.32 -16.96
N ASN A 9 -5.72 -0.06 -15.99
CA ASN A 9 -7.07 0.48 -16.21
C ASN A 9 -7.12 2.00 -16.10
N TRP A 10 -5.96 2.66 -16.13
CA TRP A 10 -5.81 4.11 -15.96
C TRP A 10 -6.22 4.63 -14.58
N LEU A 11 -6.43 3.75 -13.59
CA LEU A 11 -6.73 4.16 -12.22
C LEU A 11 -5.46 4.62 -11.53
N VAL A 12 -5.56 5.72 -10.77
CA VAL A 12 -4.46 6.24 -9.96
C VAL A 12 -4.63 5.73 -8.55
N TRP A 13 -3.56 5.13 -8.03
CA TRP A 13 -3.50 4.58 -6.69
C TRP A 13 -2.47 5.34 -5.86
N GLU A 14 -2.77 5.53 -4.59
CA GLU A 14 -1.86 6.04 -3.57
C GLU A 14 -1.44 4.87 -2.66
N ALA A 15 -0.14 4.60 -2.60
CA ALA A 15 0.46 3.62 -1.71
C ALA A 15 1.09 4.32 -0.50
N PHE A 16 0.80 3.83 0.70
CA PHE A 16 1.42 4.31 1.93
C PHE A 16 1.53 3.19 2.97
N ALA A 17 2.58 3.24 3.80
CA ALA A 17 2.72 2.30 4.91
C ALA A 17 1.84 2.72 6.08
N SER A 18 1.20 1.74 6.70
CA SER A 18 0.44 1.87 7.94
C SER A 18 0.82 0.72 8.87
N ALA A 19 0.78 0.97 10.16
CA ALA A 19 0.96 -0.02 11.21
C ALA A 19 0.07 0.39 12.38
N GLY A 20 -0.44 -0.58 13.15
CA GLY A 20 -1.26 -0.28 14.33
C GLY A 20 -0.52 0.60 15.34
N ASP A 21 -1.24 1.53 15.98
CA ASP A 21 -0.67 2.43 16.97
C ASP A 21 -0.16 1.66 18.21
N PHE A 22 0.94 2.14 18.81
CA PHE A 22 1.47 1.74 20.12
C PHE A 22 2.17 0.37 20.27
N GLY A 23 3.02 -0.04 19.33
CA GLY A 23 3.98 -1.14 19.57
C GLY A 23 3.35 -2.53 19.78
N TYR A 24 2.08 -2.68 19.44
CA TYR A 24 1.42 -3.98 19.33
C TYR A 24 1.79 -4.66 18.01
N SER A 25 1.88 -5.99 18.02
CA SER A 25 2.26 -6.87 16.90
C SER A 25 1.21 -6.94 15.77
N THR A 26 0.63 -5.81 15.38
CA THR A 26 -0.05 -5.70 14.09
C THR A 26 1.03 -5.55 13.05
N ARG A 27 1.22 -6.60 12.23
CA ARG A 27 2.19 -6.58 11.14
C ARG A 27 2.04 -5.28 10.33
N PRO A 28 3.14 -4.62 9.95
CA PRO A 28 3.04 -3.44 9.11
C PRO A 28 2.37 -3.83 7.78
N HIS A 29 1.58 -2.93 7.24
CA HIS A 29 0.90 -3.14 5.96
C HIS A 29 1.10 -1.94 5.04
N ILE A 30 1.21 -2.22 3.75
CA ILE A 30 1.17 -1.21 2.71
C ILE A 30 -0.28 -1.12 2.24
N VAL A 31 -0.88 0.05 2.38
CA VAL A 31 -2.25 0.34 1.98
C VAL A 31 -2.24 1.01 0.62
N PHE A 32 -3.18 0.61 -0.22
CA PHE A 32 -3.43 1.14 -1.56
C PHE A 32 -4.83 1.73 -1.60
N HIS A 33 -4.91 3.03 -1.87
CA HIS A 33 -6.16 3.76 -1.99
C HIS A 33 -6.32 4.31 -3.41
N CYS A 34 -7.46 4.02 -4.05
CA CYS A 34 -7.72 4.55 -5.38
C CYS A 34 -8.13 6.02 -5.29
N VAL A 35 -7.34 6.89 -5.93
CA VAL A 35 -7.55 8.34 -5.93
C VAL A 35 -8.56 8.75 -6.99
N THR A 36 -8.57 8.06 -8.14
CA THR A 36 -9.48 8.32 -9.26
C THR A 36 -10.90 7.81 -9.03
N ASP A 37 -11.05 6.69 -8.31
CA ASP A 37 -12.35 6.11 -7.98
C ASP A 37 -12.45 5.78 -6.49
N ARG A 38 -13.08 6.69 -5.74
CA ARG A 38 -13.26 6.55 -4.29
C ARG A 38 -14.33 5.53 -3.90
N SER A 39 -15.05 4.94 -4.85
CA SER A 39 -15.98 3.84 -4.58
C SER A 39 -15.25 2.51 -4.39
N LEU A 40 -14.02 2.40 -4.90
CA LEU A 40 -13.19 1.23 -4.72
C LEU A 40 -12.71 1.12 -3.28
N ARG A 41 -12.88 -0.07 -2.69
CA ARG A 41 -12.34 -0.37 -1.37
C ARG A 41 -10.82 -0.26 -1.39
N PRO A 42 -10.21 0.34 -0.34
CA PRO A 42 -8.77 0.26 -0.14
C PRO A 42 -8.32 -1.20 -0.11
N ARG A 43 -7.09 -1.44 -0.55
CA ARG A 43 -6.44 -2.75 -0.45
C ARG A 43 -5.22 -2.64 0.43
N TYR A 44 -4.78 -3.74 1.01
CA TYR A 44 -3.57 -3.78 1.80
C TYR A 44 -2.75 -5.03 1.55
N CYS A 45 -1.44 -4.91 1.72
CA CYS A 45 -0.51 -6.02 1.67
C CYS A 45 0.30 -6.03 2.97
N GLU A 46 0.27 -7.15 3.71
CA GLU A 46 1.12 -7.33 4.88
C GLU A 46 2.59 -7.30 4.48
N GLN A 47 3.42 -6.72 5.33
CA GLN A 47 4.88 -6.70 5.21
C GLN A 47 5.50 -7.33 6.44
N GLU A 48 6.67 -7.93 6.24
CA GLU A 48 7.53 -8.33 7.36
C GLU A 48 8.28 -7.10 7.91
N GLY A 49 8.70 -7.17 9.17
CA GLY A 49 9.44 -6.09 9.83
C GLY A 49 8.54 -5.07 10.53
N ASP A 50 8.96 -3.81 10.52
CA ASP A 50 8.26 -2.71 11.16
C ASP A 50 7.69 -1.67 10.17
N LYS A 51 7.06 -0.62 10.70
CA LYS A 51 6.50 0.46 9.87
C LYS A 51 7.57 1.16 9.03
N ALA A 52 8.78 1.36 9.56
CA ALA A 52 9.85 2.02 8.85
C ALA A 52 10.35 1.17 7.67
N ASP A 53 10.34 -0.16 7.81
CA ASP A 53 10.60 -1.07 6.71
C ASP A 53 9.57 -0.96 5.61
N ALA A 54 8.27 -0.97 5.95
CA ALA A 54 7.19 -0.78 4.98
C ALA A 54 7.24 0.61 4.31
N GLU A 55 7.58 1.67 5.04
CA GLU A 55 7.79 3.01 4.47
C GLU A 55 8.95 3.04 3.48
N ARG A 56 10.04 2.32 3.79
CA ARG A 56 11.20 2.22 2.91
C ARG A 56 10.84 1.50 1.62
N VAL A 57 10.06 0.42 1.70
CA VAL A 57 9.55 -0.30 0.52
C VAL A 57 8.75 0.64 -0.38
N VAL A 58 7.77 1.38 0.17
CA VAL A 58 6.96 2.34 -0.60
C VAL A 58 7.83 3.44 -1.22
N ALA A 59 8.83 3.94 -0.49
CA ALA A 59 9.72 4.99 -0.97
C ALA A 59 10.61 4.51 -2.13
N SER A 60 11.20 3.31 -2.02
CA SER A 60 12.15 2.77 -2.99
C SER A 60 11.49 2.08 -4.18
N ALA A 61 10.26 1.56 -4.03
CA ALA A 61 9.58 0.80 -5.07
C ALA A 61 9.33 1.63 -6.33
N SER A 62 9.64 1.07 -7.49
CA SER A 62 9.22 1.56 -8.79
C SER A 62 7.70 1.41 -8.99
N PRO A 63 7.10 2.10 -9.97
CA PRO A 63 5.68 1.94 -10.28
C PRO A 63 5.29 0.48 -10.57
N ASN A 64 6.15 -0.29 -11.25
CA ASN A 64 5.89 -1.69 -11.55
C ASN A 64 5.91 -2.56 -10.28
N GLU A 65 6.84 -2.32 -9.36
CA GLU A 65 6.86 -3.04 -8.08
C GLU A 65 5.63 -2.72 -7.22
N LEU A 66 5.15 -1.47 -7.25
CA LEU A 66 3.89 -1.09 -6.59
C LEU A 66 2.67 -1.78 -7.21
N LEU A 67 2.65 -1.98 -8.53
CA LEU A 67 1.60 -2.75 -9.21
C LEU A 67 1.63 -4.23 -8.80
N GLU A 68 2.81 -4.84 -8.72
CA GLU A 68 2.93 -6.22 -8.23
C GLU A 68 2.44 -6.37 -6.80
N LEU A 69 2.75 -5.41 -5.92
CA LEU A 69 2.24 -5.39 -4.55
C LEU A 69 0.72 -5.20 -4.51
N LEU A 70 0.16 -4.32 -5.36
CA LEU A 70 -1.28 -4.11 -5.49
C LEU A 70 -2.02 -5.38 -5.95
N HIS A 71 -1.44 -6.14 -6.88
CA HIS A 71 -2.02 -7.41 -7.33
C HIS A 71 -2.05 -8.49 -6.25
N ARG A 72 -1.12 -8.43 -5.28
CA ARG A 72 -1.08 -9.32 -4.11
C ARG A 72 -1.91 -8.80 -2.93
N ALA A 73 -2.38 -7.55 -3.00
CA ALA A 73 -3.10 -6.91 -1.92
C ALA A 73 -4.54 -7.43 -1.79
N GLN A 74 -5.01 -7.53 -0.56
CA GLN A 74 -6.38 -7.95 -0.22
C GLN A 74 -7.24 -6.73 0.12
N PRO A 75 -8.56 -6.74 -0.17
CA PRO A 75 -9.45 -5.66 0.24
C PRO A 75 -9.44 -5.49 1.77
N VAL A 76 -9.52 -4.24 2.24
CA VAL A 76 -9.82 -3.98 3.64
C VAL A 76 -11.28 -4.37 3.89
N ASP A 77 -11.50 -5.25 4.88
CA ASP A 77 -12.84 -5.70 5.31
C ASP A 77 -13.67 -4.56 5.93
#